data_AF-A0A8C9M3S5-F1
#
_entry.id   AF-A0A8C9M3S5-F1
#
_cell.length_a   1.000
_cell.length_b   1.000
_cell.length_c   1.000
_cell.angle_alpha   90.00
_cell.angle_beta   90.00
_cell.angle_gamma   90.00
#
_symmetry.space_group_name_H-M   'P 1'
#
loop_
_entity.id
_entity.type
_entity.pdbx_description
1 polymer ?
#
loop_
_entity_poly.entity_id
_entity_poly.type
_entity_poly.pdbx_seq_one_letter_code
_entity_poly.pdbx_strand_id
1 'polypeptide(L)'
;MNCDKVHFFTDNQSVSLQPRGLDSAAGAPAAPRRPRLVQTTLAVMAVTVASLLVVLFVMGKLLSDLTPHQLSPSSYSHHSGRVAEWQETIQMFKSHVENSSTWSMEMQTLTCRVDNVSSQIQVLGGHLENASADIQMVKGVLQVANTLTFQTQMLRSSVEGASAEIRKLKGDLEKANALNSQTYSFLKSSLENASIDLHMLNGGLENANTEIQILKAGLEMANAQAQLANSSLKNANAQIHVLRGQLDSVHDLRAQNQVLRSSLEGANAEIQRVKGSLQNANALNSQTQTFLKGHLDNASSEIQLLRDHFKRAGDEIHLLKRDLETVTAQTQEASHHLEQTDAQIQLLKTELENSNALDSKIQVLNGYLKNASREIQTLKQGMKAASALDSKTQMLESNLQKASAEIQRLKGDLQDTKTLTTRIQEEQSRLETLRVAFGSQEQLQRTQNQLLQLILQGWNAYSGSLYYFSHVKKSWHEAEQFCVSQGAHLASVTSEEEQEFLVKFTSTSHHWIGLTDRGKEGFWRWVDGTPFNAFRSRVYLDVNSGVGAYSFRHPSYPLTLSN
;
A
#
# COMPACT_ATOMS: atom_id res chain seq x y z
N MET A 1 -43.41 9.93 31.30
CA MET A 1 -42.05 9.89 30.74
C MET A 1 -42.04 10.82 29.54
N ASN A 2 -41.36 11.96 29.64
CA ASN A 2 -40.95 12.78 28.50
C ASN A 2 -39.42 12.77 28.53
N CYS A 3 -38.82 11.94 27.69
CA CYS A 3 -37.40 12.01 27.34
C CYS A 3 -37.29 13.02 26.21
N ASP A 4 -36.51 14.09 26.36
CA ASP A 4 -35.85 14.83 25.25
C ASP A 4 -35.23 16.14 25.76
N LYS A 5 -34.28 16.03 26.71
CA LYS A 5 -33.34 17.10 27.04
C LYS A 5 -32.00 16.49 27.44
N VAL A 6 -30.96 16.79 26.67
CA VAL A 6 -29.57 16.43 27.00
C VAL A 6 -28.90 17.67 27.59
N HIS A 7 -28.27 17.52 28.75
CA HIS A 7 -27.60 18.58 29.50
C HIS A 7 -26.09 18.30 29.58
N PHE A 8 -25.27 19.32 29.30
CA PHE A 8 -23.83 19.29 29.48
C PHE A 8 -23.43 20.22 30.63
N PHE A 9 -22.36 19.88 31.36
CA PHE A 9 -21.90 20.58 32.56
C PHE A 9 -20.40 20.86 32.53
N THR A 10 -20.01 21.95 33.17
CA THR A 10 -18.64 22.32 33.53
C THR A 10 -18.58 22.70 35.01
N ASP A 11 -17.40 23.08 35.54
CA ASP A 11 -17.10 23.18 36.98
C ASP A 11 -18.06 24.09 37.79
N ASN A 12 -18.86 24.96 37.15
CA ASN A 12 -19.84 25.80 37.84
C ASN A 12 -21.21 26.07 37.17
N GLN A 13 -21.51 25.63 35.94
CA GLN A 13 -22.82 25.91 35.29
C GLN A 13 -23.31 24.82 34.31
N SER A 14 -24.63 24.81 34.06
CA SER A 14 -25.31 23.94 33.08
C SER A 14 -25.56 24.63 31.74
N VAL A 15 -25.46 23.86 30.66
CA VAL A 15 -25.67 24.27 29.27
C VAL A 15 -26.82 23.48 28.66
N SER A 16 -27.79 24.13 28.01
CA SER A 16 -28.97 23.44 27.45
C SER A 16 -29.43 23.97 26.08
N LEU A 17 -29.87 23.10 25.17
CA LEU A 17 -30.52 23.49 23.90
C LEU A 17 -32.01 23.12 23.93
N GLN A 18 -32.87 23.91 23.26
CA GLN A 18 -34.34 23.83 23.44
C GLN A 18 -35.13 23.68 22.11
N PRO A 19 -36.21 22.87 22.12
CA PRO A 19 -37.42 23.13 21.33
C PRO A 19 -38.68 23.39 22.22
N ARG A 20 -39.64 24.13 21.65
CA ARG A 20 -40.78 24.81 22.28
C ARG A 20 -41.91 23.88 22.77
N GLY A 21 -42.55 24.20 23.90
CA GLY A 21 -43.61 23.43 24.56
C GLY A 21 -45.03 24.00 24.47
N LEU A 22 -45.99 23.19 24.92
CA LEU A 22 -47.39 23.53 25.20
C LEU A 22 -47.86 22.77 26.46
N ASP A 23 -48.61 23.46 27.30
CA ASP A 23 -48.76 23.24 28.73
C ASP A 23 -49.70 22.09 29.17
N SER A 24 -49.50 21.62 30.41
CA SER A 24 -50.46 20.81 31.17
C SER A 24 -50.66 21.43 32.56
N ALA A 25 -51.92 21.48 33.02
CA ALA A 25 -52.27 21.85 34.38
C ALA A 25 -53.07 20.72 35.06
N ALA A 26 -52.71 20.47 36.32
CA ALA A 26 -53.21 19.40 37.20
C ALA A 26 -54.34 19.88 38.13
N GLY A 27 -55.08 18.94 38.73
CA GLY A 27 -56.01 19.20 39.85
C GLY A 27 -56.40 17.92 40.62
N ALA A 28 -56.26 17.97 41.95
CA ALA A 28 -56.31 16.87 42.93
C ALA A 28 -57.73 16.34 43.31
N PRO A 29 -57.82 15.32 44.20
CA PRO A 29 -58.92 15.31 45.18
C PRO A 29 -58.52 14.91 46.62
N ALA A 30 -59.41 15.29 47.55
CA ALA A 30 -59.26 15.30 49.00
C ALA A 30 -59.88 14.09 49.74
N ALA A 31 -59.59 14.04 51.05
CA ALA A 31 -59.65 12.95 52.03
C ALA A 31 -61.03 12.35 52.41
N PRO A 32 -61.06 11.16 53.08
CA PRO A 32 -62.26 10.52 53.61
C PRO A 32 -62.53 10.84 55.10
N ARG A 33 -63.80 10.73 55.54
CA ARG A 33 -64.22 10.74 56.95
C ARG A 33 -65.20 9.60 57.25
N ARG A 34 -65.04 8.96 58.41
CA ARG A 34 -66.04 8.15 59.15
C ARG A 34 -65.80 8.35 60.68
N PRO A 35 -66.57 7.75 61.60
CA PRO A 35 -67.89 8.16 62.10
C PRO A 35 -67.87 8.29 63.66
N ARG A 36 -68.98 8.66 64.32
CA ARG A 36 -69.33 8.33 65.73
C ARG A 36 -70.58 9.10 66.17
N LEU A 37 -71.69 8.41 66.44
CA LEU A 37 -72.59 8.66 67.57
C LEU A 37 -73.74 7.63 67.61
N VAL A 38 -73.60 6.56 68.39
CA VAL A 38 -74.71 5.72 68.86
C VAL A 38 -74.40 5.35 70.31
N GLN A 39 -74.76 6.21 71.26
CA GLN A 39 -74.74 5.84 72.69
C GLN A 39 -75.47 6.87 73.59
N THR A 40 -76.75 7.18 73.34
CA THR A 40 -77.51 8.09 74.23
C THR A 40 -78.97 7.73 74.50
N THR A 41 -79.48 6.57 74.08
CA THR A 41 -80.92 6.23 74.25
C THR A 41 -81.23 5.06 75.18
N LEU A 42 -80.24 4.40 75.79
CA LEU A 42 -80.46 3.27 76.71
C LEU A 42 -80.29 3.62 78.21
N ALA A 43 -79.75 4.80 78.54
CA ALA A 43 -79.58 5.24 79.93
C ALA A 43 -80.83 5.92 80.54
N VAL A 44 -81.77 6.37 79.71
CA VAL A 44 -82.95 7.15 80.16
C VAL A 44 -84.13 6.26 80.58
N MET A 45 -84.18 5.00 80.12
CA MET A 45 -85.25 4.04 80.47
C MET A 45 -85.01 3.28 81.78
N ALA A 46 -83.77 3.22 82.28
CA ALA A 46 -83.45 2.52 83.52
C ALA A 46 -83.72 3.37 84.79
N VAL A 47 -83.67 4.71 84.66
CA VAL A 47 -83.86 5.65 85.79
C VAL A 47 -85.34 5.83 86.14
N THR A 48 -86.25 5.67 85.18
CA THR A 48 -87.69 5.81 85.38
C THR A 48 -88.31 4.59 86.06
N VAL A 49 -87.82 3.38 85.79
CA VAL A 49 -88.30 2.13 86.43
C VAL A 49 -87.81 1.99 87.88
N ALA A 50 -86.57 2.43 88.17
CA ALA A 50 -86.04 2.44 89.53
C ALA A 50 -86.79 3.41 90.46
N SER A 51 -87.30 4.52 89.93
CA SER A 51 -88.03 5.54 90.70
C SER A 51 -89.44 5.07 91.12
N LEU A 52 -90.08 4.19 90.34
CA LEU A 52 -91.41 3.65 90.65
C LEU A 52 -91.38 2.50 91.69
N LEU A 53 -90.30 1.73 91.73
CA LEU A 53 -90.13 0.63 92.69
C LEU A 53 -89.80 1.13 94.12
N VAL A 54 -89.18 2.30 94.26
CA VAL A 54 -88.91 2.92 95.57
C VAL A 54 -90.19 3.46 96.22
N VAL A 55 -91.14 3.97 95.44
CA VAL A 55 -92.43 4.47 95.96
C VAL A 55 -93.32 3.32 96.45
N LEU A 56 -93.31 2.17 95.78
CA LEU A 56 -94.02 0.96 96.23
C LEU A 56 -93.40 0.35 97.50
N PHE A 57 -92.09 0.42 97.66
CA PHE A 57 -91.39 -0.04 98.86
C PHE A 57 -91.66 0.86 100.09
N VAL A 58 -91.78 2.18 99.90
CA VAL A 58 -92.08 3.13 101.00
C VAL A 58 -93.54 3.03 101.47
N MET A 59 -94.50 2.77 100.57
CA MET A 59 -95.91 2.55 100.96
C MET A 59 -96.16 1.15 101.56
N GLY A 60 -95.42 0.11 101.14
CA GLY A 60 -95.49 -1.22 101.75
C GLY A 60 -94.91 -1.29 103.17
N LYS A 61 -93.99 -0.38 103.51
CA LYS A 61 -93.32 -0.34 104.82
C LYS A 61 -94.11 0.42 105.89
N LEU A 62 -95.13 1.21 105.52
CA LEU A 62 -95.98 1.94 106.47
C LEU A 62 -97.21 1.15 106.95
N LEU A 63 -97.50 -0.02 106.34
CA LEU A 63 -98.65 -0.86 106.67
C LEU A 63 -98.32 -2.17 107.41
N SER A 64 -97.04 -2.42 107.74
CA SER A 64 -96.58 -3.70 108.34
C SER A 64 -96.08 -3.58 109.78
N ASP A 65 -96.35 -2.47 110.48
CA ASP A 65 -96.00 -2.30 111.89
C ASP A 65 -97.28 -2.08 112.73
N LEU A 66 -97.92 -3.18 113.12
CA LEU A 66 -98.67 -3.39 114.37
C LEU A 66 -99.43 -4.73 114.28
N THR A 67 -98.79 -5.80 114.74
CA THR A 67 -99.40 -7.09 115.10
C THR A 67 -99.24 -7.37 116.61
N PRO A 68 -100.06 -8.25 117.21
CA PRO A 68 -100.64 -8.08 118.56
C PRO A 68 -100.13 -9.09 119.61
N HIS A 69 -100.36 -8.85 120.92
CA HIS A 69 -100.41 -9.85 122.04
C HIS A 69 -101.17 -9.25 123.25
N GLN A 70 -102.35 -9.76 123.66
CA GLN A 70 -102.69 -10.80 124.68
C GLN A 70 -102.78 -10.35 126.16
N LEU A 71 -104.01 -10.50 126.73
CA LEU A 71 -104.42 -11.04 128.07
C LEU A 71 -105.50 -10.22 128.86
N SER A 72 -106.71 -10.80 128.90
CA SER A 72 -107.75 -11.02 129.97
C SER A 72 -107.88 -10.12 131.24
N PRO A 73 -108.94 -10.26 132.09
CA PRO A 73 -110.39 -10.14 131.85
C PRO A 73 -111.13 -9.25 132.92
N SER A 74 -112.44 -9.05 132.72
CA SER A 74 -113.54 -8.79 133.71
C SER A 74 -114.28 -7.44 133.71
N SER A 75 -115.61 -7.58 133.56
CA SER A 75 -116.72 -6.94 134.30
C SER A 75 -117.41 -5.63 133.84
N TYR A 76 -118.74 -5.81 133.64
CA TYR A 76 -119.91 -4.91 133.71
C TYR A 76 -120.41 -4.06 132.50
N SER A 77 -121.58 -4.52 132.02
CA SER A 77 -122.85 -3.81 131.72
C SER A 77 -123.02 -2.85 130.54
N HIS A 78 -124.03 -3.23 129.73
CA HIS A 78 -124.99 -2.44 128.93
C HIS A 78 -124.51 -1.71 127.65
N HIS A 79 -124.89 -2.22 126.47
CA HIS A 79 -126.17 -1.89 125.82
C HIS A 79 -126.47 -2.79 124.61
N SER A 80 -127.76 -3.04 124.41
CA SER A 80 -128.40 -3.97 123.49
C SER A 80 -128.81 -3.28 122.18
N GLY A 81 -128.77 -4.03 121.07
CA GLY A 81 -129.49 -3.69 119.84
C GLY A 81 -128.63 -3.35 118.63
N ARG A 82 -127.83 -4.30 118.10
CA ARG A 82 -127.28 -4.26 116.71
C ARG A 82 -126.62 -5.57 116.23
N VAL A 83 -127.11 -6.73 116.67
CA VAL A 83 -126.51 -8.06 116.36
C VAL A 83 -127.38 -8.92 115.41
N ALA A 84 -128.62 -8.52 115.11
CA ALA A 84 -129.52 -9.33 114.28
C ALA A 84 -129.32 -9.18 112.76
N GLU A 85 -128.74 -8.08 112.25
CA GLU A 85 -128.58 -7.84 110.80
C GLU A 85 -127.26 -8.38 110.21
N TRP A 86 -126.25 -8.69 111.04
CA TRP A 86 -124.94 -9.18 110.58
C TRP A 86 -124.87 -10.71 110.41
N GLN A 87 -125.88 -11.45 110.85
CA GLN A 87 -125.90 -12.91 110.75
C GLN A 87 -126.46 -13.43 109.42
N GLU A 88 -127.33 -12.69 108.72
CA GLU A 88 -127.86 -13.10 107.40
C GLU A 88 -126.86 -12.88 106.25
N THR A 89 -125.99 -11.87 106.35
CA THR A 89 -125.00 -11.56 105.30
C THR A 89 -123.82 -12.55 105.28
N ILE A 90 -123.49 -13.17 106.41
CA ILE A 90 -122.38 -14.13 106.53
C ILE A 90 -122.78 -15.53 106.02
N GLN A 91 -124.06 -15.91 106.08
CA GLN A 91 -124.53 -17.19 105.53
C GLN A 91 -124.57 -17.22 103.99
N MET A 92 -124.89 -16.10 103.34
CA MET A 92 -124.85 -16.02 101.86
C MET A 92 -123.43 -16.10 101.30
N PHE A 93 -122.41 -15.60 102.02
CA PHE A 93 -121.03 -15.66 101.54
C PHE A 93 -120.42 -17.07 101.68
N LYS A 94 -120.93 -17.88 102.60
CA LYS A 94 -120.43 -19.24 102.84
C LYS A 94 -120.83 -20.23 101.74
N SER A 95 -122.01 -20.10 101.12
CA SER A 95 -122.42 -20.97 100.01
C SER A 95 -121.67 -20.70 98.70
N HIS A 96 -121.01 -19.53 98.57
CA HIS A 96 -120.17 -19.18 97.42
C HIS A 96 -118.72 -19.70 97.53
N VAL A 97 -118.31 -20.16 98.71
CA VAL A 97 -116.93 -20.63 98.99
C VAL A 97 -116.81 -22.17 98.92
N GLU A 98 -117.91 -22.91 98.86
CA GLU A 98 -117.91 -24.39 98.84
C GLU A 98 -117.81 -25.03 97.44
N ASN A 99 -117.36 -24.30 96.41
CA ASN A 99 -117.07 -24.85 95.06
C ASN A 99 -115.57 -25.14 94.85
N SER A 100 -114.94 -25.83 95.82
CA SER A 100 -113.49 -26.02 95.96
C SER A 100 -112.85 -26.97 94.92
N SER A 101 -113.63 -27.72 94.14
CA SER A 101 -113.10 -28.67 93.14
C SER A 101 -112.68 -28.01 91.82
N THR A 102 -113.20 -26.83 91.49
CA THR A 102 -112.92 -26.16 90.20
C THR A 102 -111.55 -25.49 90.18
N TRP A 103 -111.13 -24.86 91.29
CA TRP A 103 -109.85 -24.14 91.38
C TRP A 103 -108.62 -25.05 91.34
N SER A 104 -108.71 -26.26 91.91
CA SER A 104 -107.57 -27.20 91.90
C SER A 104 -107.27 -27.72 90.48
N MET A 105 -108.30 -27.92 89.67
CA MET A 105 -108.18 -28.43 88.30
C MET A 105 -107.62 -27.36 87.35
N GLU A 106 -107.96 -26.09 87.55
CA GLU A 106 -107.38 -24.97 86.81
C GLU A 106 -105.89 -24.77 87.12
N MET A 107 -105.48 -24.89 88.38
CA MET A 107 -104.08 -24.73 88.78
C MET A 107 -103.18 -25.85 88.24
N GLN A 108 -103.69 -27.09 88.19
CA GLN A 108 -102.97 -28.21 87.60
C GLN A 108 -102.87 -28.08 86.07
N THR A 109 -103.93 -27.56 85.42
CA THR A 109 -103.92 -27.23 83.99
C THR A 109 -102.89 -26.13 83.68
N LEU A 110 -102.78 -25.11 84.53
CA LEU A 110 -101.77 -24.06 84.41
C LEU A 110 -100.35 -24.59 84.59
N THR A 111 -100.13 -25.47 85.57
CA THR A 111 -98.84 -26.12 85.80
C THR A 111 -98.42 -26.93 84.57
N CYS A 112 -99.34 -27.73 84.01
CA CYS A 112 -99.10 -28.49 82.80
C CYS A 112 -98.79 -27.59 81.58
N ARG A 113 -99.38 -26.40 81.50
CA ARG A 113 -99.07 -25.41 80.45
C ARG A 113 -97.69 -24.78 80.64
N VAL A 114 -97.30 -24.49 81.89
CA VAL A 114 -95.96 -23.99 82.21
C VAL A 114 -94.90 -25.03 81.87
N ASP A 115 -95.12 -26.30 82.20
CA ASP A 115 -94.20 -27.40 81.86
C ASP A 115 -94.09 -27.61 80.35
N ASN A 116 -95.20 -27.48 79.62
CA ASN A 116 -95.19 -27.52 78.16
C ASN A 116 -94.39 -26.34 77.56
N VAL A 117 -94.57 -25.12 78.09
CA VAL A 117 -93.78 -23.95 77.68
C VAL A 117 -92.30 -24.13 78.03
N SER A 118 -91.98 -24.67 79.21
CA SER A 118 -90.61 -24.95 79.63
C SER A 118 -89.94 -25.97 78.70
N SER A 119 -90.66 -27.02 78.31
CA SER A 119 -90.18 -28.02 77.35
C SER A 119 -89.96 -27.41 75.97
N GLN A 120 -90.86 -26.53 75.52
CA GLN A 120 -90.68 -25.79 74.26
C GLN A 120 -89.47 -24.86 74.32
N ILE A 121 -89.21 -24.18 75.44
CA ILE A 121 -88.03 -23.32 75.64
C ILE A 121 -86.75 -24.17 75.62
N GLN A 122 -86.74 -25.35 76.23
CA GLN A 122 -85.58 -26.23 76.23
C GLN A 122 -85.27 -26.79 74.83
N VAL A 123 -86.32 -27.16 74.07
CA VAL A 123 -86.18 -27.52 72.66
C VAL A 123 -85.65 -26.33 71.86
N LEU A 124 -86.20 -25.12 72.06
CA LEU A 124 -85.72 -23.91 71.40
C LEU A 124 -84.25 -23.62 71.73
N GLY A 125 -83.83 -23.87 72.98
CA GLY A 125 -82.45 -23.78 73.43
C GLY A 125 -81.53 -24.75 72.68
N GLY A 126 -81.94 -26.02 72.53
CA GLY A 126 -81.20 -27.00 71.74
C GLY A 126 -81.11 -26.65 70.25
N HIS A 127 -82.18 -26.08 69.68
CA HIS A 127 -82.15 -25.56 68.30
C HIS A 127 -81.19 -24.38 68.16
N LEU A 128 -81.10 -23.51 69.16
CA LEU A 128 -80.19 -22.36 69.17
C LEU A 128 -78.71 -22.79 69.28
N GLU A 129 -78.43 -23.82 70.07
CA GLU A 129 -77.09 -24.40 70.17
C GLU A 129 -76.64 -25.07 68.86
N ASN A 130 -77.53 -25.82 68.20
CA ASN A 130 -77.24 -26.37 66.87
C ASN A 130 -77.01 -25.27 65.84
N ALA A 131 -77.83 -24.23 65.82
CA ALA A 131 -77.63 -23.09 64.92
C ALA A 131 -76.30 -22.36 65.19
N SER A 132 -75.89 -22.26 66.45
CA SER A 132 -74.58 -21.70 66.84
C SER A 132 -73.42 -22.56 66.31
N ALA A 133 -73.52 -23.89 66.42
CA ALA A 133 -72.52 -24.82 65.89
C ALA A 133 -72.41 -24.74 64.35
N ASP A 134 -73.55 -24.66 63.65
CA ASP A 134 -73.59 -24.49 62.19
C ASP A 134 -72.94 -23.17 61.75
N ILE A 135 -73.18 -22.07 62.48
CA ILE A 135 -72.55 -20.77 62.20
C ILE A 135 -71.02 -20.85 62.39
N GLN A 136 -70.53 -21.55 63.41
CA GLN A 136 -69.09 -21.72 63.61
C GLN A 136 -68.46 -22.57 62.50
N MET A 137 -69.14 -23.62 62.05
CA MET A 137 -68.71 -24.44 60.91
C MET A 137 -68.64 -23.60 59.63
N VAL A 138 -69.68 -22.82 59.32
CA VAL A 138 -69.71 -21.91 58.17
C VAL A 138 -68.59 -20.86 58.25
N LYS A 139 -68.30 -20.34 59.44
CA LYS A 139 -67.18 -19.42 59.67
C LYS A 139 -65.83 -20.07 59.38
N GLY A 140 -65.63 -21.34 59.78
CA GLY A 140 -64.43 -22.11 59.46
C GLY A 140 -64.26 -22.32 57.95
N VAL A 141 -65.34 -22.70 57.25
CA VAL A 141 -65.35 -22.84 55.79
C VAL A 141 -65.04 -21.51 55.09
N LEU A 142 -65.59 -20.39 55.58
CA LEU A 142 -65.33 -19.06 55.03
C LEU A 142 -63.86 -18.63 55.21
N GLN A 143 -63.22 -19.00 56.32
CA GLN A 143 -61.79 -18.75 56.51
C GLN A 143 -60.93 -19.53 55.51
N VAL A 144 -61.22 -20.81 55.29
CA VAL A 144 -60.53 -21.62 54.27
C VAL A 144 -60.73 -21.03 52.87
N ALA A 145 -61.94 -20.58 52.54
CA ALA A 145 -62.23 -19.91 51.26
C ALA A 145 -61.43 -18.61 51.07
N ASN A 146 -61.21 -17.83 52.13
CA ASN A 146 -60.37 -16.63 52.08
C ASN A 146 -58.89 -16.98 51.83
N THR A 147 -58.37 -18.01 52.51
CA THR A 147 -56.99 -18.49 52.29
C THR A 147 -56.80 -19.00 50.86
N LEU A 148 -57.77 -19.76 50.33
CA LEU A 148 -57.75 -20.25 48.95
C LEU A 148 -57.82 -19.11 47.93
N THR A 149 -58.58 -18.06 48.23
CA THR A 149 -58.67 -16.85 47.38
C THR A 149 -57.32 -16.14 47.29
N PHE A 150 -56.61 -16.00 48.41
CA PHE A 150 -55.27 -15.41 48.43
C PHE A 150 -54.24 -16.26 47.66
N GLN A 151 -54.25 -17.59 47.86
CA GLN A 151 -53.40 -18.50 47.09
C GLN A 151 -53.70 -18.44 45.58
N THR A 152 -54.97 -18.34 45.21
CA THR A 152 -55.39 -18.19 43.81
C THR A 152 -54.92 -16.86 43.21
N GLN A 153 -54.92 -15.78 43.98
CA GLN A 153 -54.35 -14.49 43.54
C GLN A 153 -52.83 -14.52 43.38
N MET A 154 -52.11 -15.18 44.29
CA MET A 154 -50.66 -15.38 44.17
C MET A 154 -50.27 -16.25 42.98
N LEU A 155 -51.03 -17.32 42.71
CA LEU A 155 -50.83 -18.13 41.51
C LEU A 155 -51.13 -17.32 40.25
N ARG A 156 -52.18 -16.49 40.26
CA ARG A 156 -52.50 -15.61 39.13
C ARG A 156 -51.38 -14.63 38.83
N SER A 157 -50.84 -13.94 39.84
CA SER A 157 -49.73 -12.99 39.62
C SER A 157 -48.45 -13.69 39.14
N SER A 158 -48.17 -14.90 39.65
CA SER A 158 -47.04 -15.71 39.18
C SER A 158 -47.22 -16.15 37.71
N VAL A 159 -48.43 -16.55 37.31
CA VAL A 159 -48.76 -16.93 35.93
C VAL A 159 -48.71 -15.73 34.99
N GLU A 160 -49.19 -14.56 35.44
CA GLU A 160 -49.09 -13.30 34.69
C GLU A 160 -47.62 -12.88 34.50
N GLY A 161 -46.78 -13.01 35.54
CA GLY A 161 -45.34 -12.79 35.47
C GLY A 161 -44.65 -13.72 34.47
N ALA A 162 -44.90 -15.03 34.56
CA ALA A 162 -44.37 -15.99 33.60
C ALA A 162 -44.84 -15.72 32.16
N SER A 163 -46.11 -15.32 31.97
CA SER A 163 -46.65 -14.94 30.66
C SER A 163 -45.96 -13.71 30.07
N ALA A 164 -45.58 -12.74 30.90
CA ALA A 164 -44.84 -11.56 30.47
C ALA A 164 -43.40 -11.91 30.06
N GLU A 165 -42.72 -12.78 30.81
CA GLU A 165 -41.38 -13.28 30.46
C GLU A 165 -41.39 -14.08 29.15
N ILE A 166 -42.38 -14.95 28.96
CA ILE A 166 -42.54 -15.70 27.69
C ILE A 166 -42.74 -14.74 26.52
N ARG A 167 -43.54 -13.67 26.69
CA ARG A 167 -43.72 -12.64 25.65
C ARG A 167 -42.42 -11.90 25.34
N LYS A 168 -41.60 -11.59 26.35
CA LYS A 168 -40.29 -10.96 26.16
C LYS A 168 -39.34 -11.89 25.40
N LEU A 169 -39.21 -13.14 25.83
CA LEU A 169 -38.38 -14.15 25.18
C LEU A 169 -38.80 -14.38 23.73
N LYS A 170 -40.10 -14.39 23.44
CA LYS A 170 -40.61 -14.48 22.07
C LYS A 170 -40.16 -13.29 21.22
N GLY A 171 -40.25 -12.07 21.74
CA GLY A 171 -39.77 -10.87 21.03
C GLY A 171 -38.25 -10.87 20.81
N ASP A 172 -37.48 -11.36 21.78
CA ASP A 172 -36.03 -11.50 21.64
C ASP A 172 -35.65 -12.58 20.60
N LEU A 173 -36.40 -13.68 20.54
CA LEU A 173 -36.23 -14.73 19.52
C LEU A 173 -36.56 -14.21 18.11
N GLU A 174 -37.62 -13.42 17.95
CA GLU A 174 -37.98 -12.79 16.67
C GLU A 174 -36.89 -11.83 16.19
N LYS A 175 -36.31 -11.02 17.09
CA LYS A 175 -35.16 -10.16 16.79
C LYS A 175 -33.92 -10.96 16.40
N ALA A 176 -33.62 -12.05 17.11
CA ALA A 176 -32.51 -12.93 16.80
C ALA A 176 -32.67 -13.57 15.41
N ASN A 177 -33.88 -14.00 15.06
CA ASN A 177 -34.18 -14.55 13.73
C ASN A 177 -34.05 -13.50 12.62
N ALA A 178 -34.49 -12.26 12.87
CA ALA A 178 -34.32 -11.15 11.93
C ALA A 178 -32.83 -10.85 11.70
N LEU A 179 -32.03 -10.76 12.78
CA LEU A 179 -30.59 -10.54 12.70
C LEU A 179 -29.88 -11.68 11.98
N ASN A 180 -30.29 -12.93 12.22
CA ASN A 180 -29.75 -14.10 11.52
C ASN A 180 -30.06 -14.05 10.01
N SER A 181 -31.29 -13.66 9.65
CA SER A 181 -31.68 -13.50 8.24
C SER A 181 -30.90 -12.38 7.54
N GLN A 182 -30.67 -11.26 8.23
CA GLN A 182 -29.84 -10.16 7.75
C GLN A 182 -28.36 -10.57 7.60
N THR A 183 -27.85 -11.36 8.53
CA THR A 183 -26.48 -11.89 8.46
C THR A 183 -26.34 -12.83 7.27
N TYR A 184 -27.33 -13.70 7.03
CA TYR A 184 -27.33 -14.60 5.88
C TYR A 184 -27.37 -13.85 4.55
N SER A 185 -28.20 -12.81 4.42
CA SER A 185 -28.27 -12.01 3.20
C SER A 185 -26.98 -11.21 2.95
N PHE A 186 -26.37 -10.65 4.00
CA PHE A 186 -25.09 -9.95 3.90
C PHE A 186 -23.96 -10.89 3.46
N LEU A 187 -23.85 -12.07 4.09
CA LEU A 187 -22.85 -13.08 3.72
C LEU A 187 -23.05 -13.57 2.29
N LYS A 188 -24.30 -13.79 1.87
CA LYS A 188 -24.63 -14.18 0.50
C LYS A 188 -24.19 -13.11 -0.51
N SER A 189 -24.54 -11.85 -0.28
CA SER A 189 -24.13 -10.74 -1.16
C SER A 189 -22.62 -10.57 -1.19
N SER A 190 -21.94 -10.71 -0.05
CA SER A 190 -20.48 -10.63 0.02
C SER A 190 -19.81 -11.76 -0.77
N LEU A 191 -20.36 -12.98 -0.71
CA LEU A 191 -19.86 -14.13 -1.46
C LEU A 191 -20.09 -13.97 -2.97
N GLU A 192 -21.27 -13.47 -3.38
CA GLU A 192 -21.58 -13.18 -4.78
C GLU A 192 -20.63 -12.11 -5.34
N ASN A 193 -20.38 -11.04 -4.60
CA ASN A 193 -19.43 -9.99 -4.99
C ASN A 193 -18.00 -10.55 -5.12
N ALA A 194 -17.53 -11.31 -4.14
CA ALA A 194 -16.21 -11.95 -4.20
C ALA A 194 -16.09 -12.90 -5.41
N SER A 195 -17.16 -13.61 -5.76
CA SER A 195 -17.18 -14.46 -6.96
C SER A 195 -17.08 -13.65 -8.26
N ILE A 196 -17.72 -12.48 -8.32
CA ILE A 196 -17.62 -11.57 -9.47
C ILE A 196 -16.18 -11.03 -9.59
N ASP A 197 -15.59 -10.59 -8.49
CA ASP A 197 -14.21 -10.08 -8.46
C ASP A 197 -13.21 -11.16 -8.92
N LEU A 198 -13.37 -12.40 -8.45
CA LEU A 198 -12.55 -13.53 -8.89
C LEU A 198 -12.72 -13.83 -10.38
N HIS A 199 -13.94 -13.74 -10.92
CA HIS A 199 -14.18 -13.94 -12.35
C HIS A 199 -13.52 -12.82 -13.18
N MET A 200 -13.59 -11.56 -12.73
CA MET A 200 -12.90 -10.45 -13.40
C MET A 200 -11.38 -10.60 -13.36
N LEU A 201 -10.81 -11.02 -12.22
CA LEU A 201 -9.40 -11.33 -12.08
C LEU A 201 -8.96 -12.46 -13.02
N ASN A 202 -9.76 -13.52 -13.13
CA ASN A 202 -9.48 -14.62 -14.04
C ASN A 202 -9.48 -14.16 -15.51
N GLY A 203 -10.44 -13.33 -15.92
CA GLY A 203 -10.47 -12.74 -17.25
C GLY A 203 -9.27 -11.81 -17.52
N GLY A 204 -8.87 -11.02 -16.52
CA GLY A 204 -7.65 -10.20 -16.59
C GLY A 204 -6.39 -11.05 -16.76
N LEU A 205 -6.30 -12.18 -16.05
CA LEU A 205 -5.18 -13.12 -16.14
C LEU A 205 -5.13 -13.81 -17.52
N GLU A 206 -6.29 -14.19 -18.07
CA GLU A 206 -6.38 -14.78 -19.40
C GLU A 206 -5.96 -13.79 -20.48
N ASN A 207 -6.40 -12.54 -20.40
CA ASN A 207 -5.95 -11.47 -21.29
C ASN A 207 -4.43 -11.26 -21.19
N ALA A 208 -3.87 -11.12 -19.98
CA ALA A 208 -2.43 -10.99 -19.79
C ALA A 208 -1.66 -12.19 -20.38
N ASN A 209 -2.19 -13.41 -20.23
CA ASN A 209 -1.60 -14.60 -20.83
C ASN A 209 -1.61 -14.53 -22.36
N THR A 210 -2.70 -14.08 -22.99
CA THR A 210 -2.74 -13.89 -24.45
C THR A 210 -1.74 -12.84 -24.94
N GLU A 211 -1.60 -11.71 -24.24
CA GLU A 211 -0.58 -10.69 -24.55
C GLU A 211 0.84 -11.26 -24.46
N ILE A 212 1.13 -12.05 -23.42
CA ILE A 212 2.43 -12.74 -23.26
C ILE A 212 2.70 -13.67 -24.45
N GLN A 213 1.72 -14.44 -24.92
CA GLN A 213 1.89 -15.31 -26.08
C GLN A 213 2.16 -14.52 -27.37
N ILE A 214 1.47 -13.39 -27.57
CA ILE A 214 1.70 -12.50 -28.72
C ILE A 214 3.12 -11.93 -28.68
N LEU A 215 3.57 -11.45 -27.52
CA LEU A 215 4.93 -10.94 -27.32
C LEU A 215 5.98 -12.03 -27.57
N LYS A 216 5.72 -13.26 -27.10
CA LYS A 216 6.59 -14.41 -27.35
C LYS A 216 6.73 -14.71 -28.85
N ALA A 217 5.62 -14.75 -29.58
CA ALA A 217 5.64 -14.94 -31.03
C ALA A 217 6.39 -13.81 -31.76
N GLY A 218 6.19 -12.55 -31.32
CA GLY A 218 6.94 -11.40 -31.83
C GLY A 218 8.45 -11.54 -31.61
N LEU A 219 8.87 -12.01 -30.43
CA LEU A 219 10.27 -12.23 -30.10
C LEU A 219 10.89 -13.36 -30.94
N GLU A 220 10.17 -14.46 -31.15
CA GLU A 220 10.62 -15.58 -32.00
C GLU A 220 10.83 -15.12 -33.45
N MET A 221 9.92 -14.30 -33.98
CA MET A 221 10.02 -13.73 -35.32
C MET A 221 11.19 -12.74 -35.45
N ALA A 222 11.40 -11.87 -34.46
CA ALA A 222 12.53 -10.95 -34.42
C ALA A 222 13.87 -11.72 -34.37
N ASN A 223 13.93 -12.80 -33.60
CA ASN A 223 15.11 -13.67 -33.54
C ASN A 223 15.37 -14.35 -34.89
N ALA A 224 14.34 -14.84 -35.59
CA ALA A 224 14.48 -15.40 -36.93
C ALA A 224 15.01 -14.36 -37.94
N GLN A 225 14.51 -13.12 -37.90
CA GLN A 225 15.03 -12.03 -38.72
C GLN A 225 16.50 -11.70 -38.41
N ALA A 226 16.89 -11.70 -37.13
CA ALA A 226 18.27 -11.49 -36.73
C ALA A 226 19.21 -12.59 -37.25
N GLN A 227 18.76 -13.86 -37.24
CA GLN A 227 19.51 -14.98 -37.81
C GLN A 227 19.69 -14.87 -39.34
N LEU A 228 18.65 -14.42 -40.04
CA LEU A 228 18.73 -14.13 -41.49
C LEU A 228 19.71 -12.99 -41.78
N ALA A 229 19.64 -11.89 -41.03
CA ALA A 229 20.56 -10.77 -41.17
C ALA A 229 22.02 -11.20 -40.90
N ASN A 230 22.25 -12.02 -39.88
CA ASN A 230 23.57 -12.57 -39.55
C ASN A 230 24.10 -13.47 -40.69
N SER A 231 23.24 -14.28 -41.30
CA SER A 231 23.60 -15.11 -42.45
C SER A 231 23.98 -14.27 -43.67
N SER A 232 23.21 -13.20 -43.94
CA SER A 232 23.53 -12.22 -44.99
C SER A 232 24.85 -11.50 -44.73
N LEU A 233 25.13 -11.13 -43.47
CA LEU A 233 26.42 -10.53 -43.09
C LEU A 233 27.59 -11.50 -43.28
N LYS A 234 27.44 -12.78 -42.92
CA LYS A 234 28.46 -13.80 -43.19
C LYS A 234 28.75 -13.93 -44.68
N ASN A 235 27.71 -13.93 -45.51
CA ASN A 235 27.86 -13.98 -46.97
C ASN A 235 28.56 -12.73 -47.52
N ALA A 236 28.17 -11.54 -47.07
CA ALA A 236 28.85 -10.29 -47.45
C ALA A 236 30.33 -10.31 -47.04
N ASN A 237 30.64 -10.83 -45.86
CA ASN A 237 32.03 -10.96 -45.39
C ASN A 237 32.84 -11.94 -46.24
N ALA A 238 32.23 -13.06 -46.67
CA ALA A 238 32.85 -14.00 -47.60
C ALA A 238 33.14 -13.32 -48.96
N GLN A 239 32.22 -12.51 -49.48
CA GLN A 239 32.42 -11.74 -50.71
C GLN A 239 33.57 -10.72 -50.57
N ILE A 240 33.67 -10.03 -49.43
CA ILE A 240 34.79 -9.12 -49.13
C ILE A 240 36.13 -9.87 -49.15
N HIS A 241 36.17 -11.09 -48.60
CA HIS A 241 37.37 -11.93 -48.66
C HIS A 241 37.76 -12.29 -50.09
N VAL A 242 36.80 -12.64 -50.94
CA VAL A 242 37.05 -12.91 -52.37
C VAL A 242 37.60 -11.66 -53.06
N LEU A 243 36.98 -10.50 -52.85
CA LEU A 243 37.45 -9.22 -53.39
C LEU A 243 38.87 -8.87 -52.94
N ARG A 244 39.21 -9.16 -51.67
CA ARG A 244 40.57 -8.97 -51.16
C ARG A 244 41.58 -9.85 -51.90
N GLY A 245 41.27 -11.12 -52.13
CA GLY A 245 42.13 -12.00 -52.94
C GLY A 245 42.29 -11.52 -54.38
N GLN A 246 41.25 -10.94 -54.98
CA GLN A 246 41.37 -10.30 -56.29
C GLN A 246 42.28 -9.07 -56.26
N LEU A 247 42.25 -8.28 -55.18
CA LEU A 247 43.13 -7.12 -55.00
C LEU A 247 44.60 -7.54 -54.89
N ASP A 248 44.90 -8.66 -54.24
CA ASP A 248 46.25 -9.22 -54.17
C ASP A 248 46.77 -9.59 -55.56
N SER A 249 45.92 -10.21 -56.40
CA SER A 249 46.27 -10.50 -57.81
C SER A 249 46.58 -9.24 -58.63
N VAL A 250 45.86 -8.13 -58.36
CA VAL A 250 46.18 -6.82 -58.97
C VAL A 250 47.54 -6.29 -58.51
N HIS A 251 47.92 -6.54 -57.26
CA HIS A 251 49.24 -6.15 -56.75
C HIS A 251 50.35 -6.95 -57.44
N ASP A 252 50.15 -8.25 -57.65
CA ASP A 252 51.09 -9.09 -58.42
C ASP A 252 51.23 -8.61 -59.87
N LEU A 253 50.11 -8.30 -60.53
CA LEU A 253 50.12 -7.73 -61.89
C LEU A 253 50.84 -6.38 -61.95
N ARG A 254 50.72 -5.55 -60.91
CA ARG A 254 51.45 -4.29 -60.81
C ARG A 254 52.96 -4.53 -60.66
N ALA A 255 53.36 -5.49 -59.82
CA ALA A 255 54.76 -5.88 -59.67
C ALA A 255 55.35 -6.42 -60.99
N GLN A 256 54.61 -7.26 -61.70
CA GLN A 256 55.00 -7.75 -63.02
C GLN A 256 55.16 -6.62 -64.05
N ASN A 257 54.23 -5.65 -64.07
CA ASN A 257 54.36 -4.46 -64.91
C ASN A 257 55.59 -3.61 -64.57
N GLN A 258 55.93 -3.48 -63.29
CA GLN A 258 57.13 -2.78 -62.86
C GLN A 258 58.39 -3.44 -63.43
N VAL A 259 58.47 -4.77 -63.35
CA VAL A 259 59.59 -5.57 -63.90
C VAL A 259 59.67 -5.40 -65.41
N LEU A 260 58.54 -5.49 -66.13
CA LEU A 260 58.50 -5.27 -67.57
C LEU A 260 59.00 -3.86 -67.95
N ARG A 261 58.62 -2.84 -67.17
CA ARG A 261 59.06 -1.46 -67.38
C ARG A 261 60.57 -1.32 -67.22
N SER A 262 61.17 -1.92 -66.18
CA SER A 262 62.62 -1.94 -66.00
C SER A 262 63.34 -2.69 -67.11
N SER A 263 62.80 -3.82 -67.59
CA SER A 263 63.34 -4.52 -68.76
C SER A 263 63.29 -3.66 -70.03
N LEU A 264 62.20 -2.91 -70.23
CA LEU A 264 62.06 -2.01 -71.38
C LEU A 264 63.07 -0.85 -71.32
N GLU A 265 63.28 -0.28 -70.14
CA GLU A 265 64.33 0.72 -69.91
C GLU A 265 65.73 0.16 -70.21
N GLY A 266 66.01 -1.06 -69.77
CA GLY A 266 67.26 -1.77 -70.07
C GLY A 266 67.47 -2.01 -71.56
N ALA A 267 66.44 -2.50 -72.26
CA ALA A 267 66.48 -2.70 -73.71
C ALA A 267 66.69 -1.37 -74.47
N ASN A 268 66.04 -0.30 -74.04
CA ASN A 268 66.24 1.02 -74.63
C ASN A 268 67.68 1.53 -74.42
N ALA A 269 68.28 1.31 -73.24
CA ALA A 269 69.68 1.64 -72.99
C ALA A 269 70.64 0.85 -73.89
N GLU A 270 70.34 -0.43 -74.17
CA GLU A 270 71.08 -1.22 -75.15
C GLU A 270 70.96 -0.67 -76.56
N ILE A 271 69.75 -0.32 -76.99
CA ILE A 271 69.52 0.30 -78.31
C ILE A 271 70.36 1.58 -78.44
N GLN A 272 70.42 2.43 -77.41
CA GLN A 272 71.27 3.63 -77.44
C GLN A 272 72.76 3.30 -77.53
N ARG A 273 73.23 2.26 -76.83
CA ARG A 273 74.62 1.76 -76.94
C ARG A 273 74.95 1.27 -78.35
N VAL A 274 74.06 0.48 -78.94
CA VAL A 274 74.22 -0.02 -80.32
C VAL A 274 74.22 1.14 -81.31
N LYS A 275 73.31 2.11 -81.14
CA LYS A 275 73.28 3.34 -81.94
C LYS A 275 74.59 4.11 -81.88
N GLY A 276 75.16 4.31 -80.69
CA GLY A 276 76.47 4.96 -80.53
C GLY A 276 77.61 4.16 -81.17
N SER A 277 77.58 2.83 -81.06
CA SER A 277 78.55 1.95 -81.71
C SER A 277 78.47 2.03 -83.24
N LEU A 278 77.26 2.10 -83.80
CA LEU A 278 77.03 2.29 -85.23
C LEU A 278 77.52 3.66 -85.72
N GLN A 279 77.31 4.72 -84.94
CA GLN A 279 77.86 6.05 -85.25
C GLN A 279 79.39 6.03 -85.31
N ASN A 280 80.05 5.38 -84.35
CA ASN A 280 81.50 5.21 -84.36
C ASN A 280 81.98 4.39 -85.57
N ALA A 281 81.29 3.29 -85.90
CA ALA A 281 81.61 2.48 -87.07
C ALA A 281 81.47 3.28 -88.38
N ASN A 282 80.42 4.12 -88.49
CA ASN A 282 80.24 5.00 -89.63
C ASN A 282 81.37 6.05 -89.72
N ALA A 283 81.77 6.66 -88.60
CA ALA A 283 82.89 7.59 -88.58
C ALA A 283 84.21 6.94 -89.00
N LEU A 284 84.47 5.71 -88.52
CA LEU A 284 85.64 4.93 -88.91
C LEU A 284 85.61 4.56 -90.40
N ASN A 285 84.45 4.19 -90.93
CA ASN A 285 84.26 3.92 -92.36
C ASN A 285 84.54 5.18 -93.19
N SER A 286 84.02 6.35 -92.80
CA SER A 286 84.34 7.62 -93.46
C SER A 286 85.84 7.92 -93.43
N GLN A 287 86.50 7.74 -92.29
CA GLN A 287 87.95 7.92 -92.16
C GLN A 287 88.72 6.97 -93.08
N THR A 288 88.31 5.70 -93.16
CA THR A 288 88.91 4.68 -94.04
C THR A 288 88.74 5.07 -95.51
N GLN A 289 87.56 5.54 -95.91
CA GLN A 289 87.32 6.03 -97.27
C GLN A 289 88.21 7.24 -97.62
N THR A 290 88.39 8.18 -96.69
CA THR A 290 89.30 9.33 -96.89
C THR A 290 90.75 8.88 -97.02
N PHE A 291 91.20 7.95 -96.18
CA PHE A 291 92.56 7.40 -96.24
C PHE A 291 92.82 6.68 -97.56
N LEU A 292 91.91 5.79 -97.98
CA LEU A 292 92.00 5.09 -99.26
C LEU A 292 92.02 6.06 -100.44
N LYS A 293 91.17 7.09 -100.43
CA LYS A 293 91.14 8.13 -101.46
C LYS A 293 92.47 8.89 -101.54
N GLY A 294 93.04 9.28 -100.39
CA GLY A 294 94.34 9.95 -100.36
C GLY A 294 95.46 9.09 -100.94
N HIS A 295 95.48 7.79 -100.61
CA HIS A 295 96.44 6.86 -101.23
C HIS A 295 96.21 6.68 -102.73
N LEU A 296 94.96 6.61 -103.19
CA LEU A 296 94.64 6.49 -104.61
C LEU A 296 95.06 7.75 -105.39
N ASP A 297 94.80 8.93 -104.82
CA ASP A 297 95.17 10.22 -105.42
C ASP A 297 96.71 10.37 -105.48
N ASN A 298 97.42 9.93 -104.42
CA ASN A 298 98.88 9.88 -104.43
C ASN A 298 99.42 8.91 -105.48
N ALA A 299 98.91 7.67 -105.52
CA ALA A 299 99.32 6.68 -106.52
C ALA A 299 99.01 7.16 -107.96
N SER A 300 97.88 7.84 -108.16
CA SER A 300 97.52 8.46 -109.44
C SER A 300 98.51 9.57 -109.82
N SER A 301 98.92 10.39 -108.85
CA SER A 301 99.94 11.44 -109.05
C SER A 301 101.30 10.85 -109.43
N GLU A 302 101.73 9.80 -108.74
CA GLU A 302 102.96 9.06 -109.05
C GLU A 302 102.92 8.41 -110.45
N ILE A 303 101.79 7.79 -110.83
CA ILE A 303 101.59 7.25 -112.18
C ILE A 303 101.63 8.35 -113.24
N GLN A 304 101.08 9.53 -112.96
CA GLN A 304 101.12 10.67 -113.87
C GLN A 304 102.55 11.20 -114.03
N LEU A 305 103.31 11.26 -112.93
CA LEU A 305 104.73 11.64 -112.94
C LEU A 305 105.56 10.64 -113.75
N LEU A 306 105.27 9.34 -113.59
CA LEU A 306 105.87 8.27 -114.38
C LEU A 306 105.51 8.38 -115.87
N ARG A 307 104.25 8.71 -116.18
CA ARG A 307 103.77 8.95 -117.56
C ARG A 307 104.47 10.15 -118.19
N ASP A 308 104.67 11.23 -117.45
CA ASP A 308 105.40 12.41 -117.92
C ASP A 308 106.88 12.10 -118.15
N HIS A 309 107.49 11.26 -117.29
CA HIS A 309 108.82 10.71 -117.50
C HIS A 309 108.89 9.85 -118.78
N PHE A 310 107.91 8.97 -119.03
CA PHE A 310 107.86 8.19 -120.27
C PHE A 310 107.67 9.05 -121.52
N LYS A 311 106.90 10.14 -121.43
CA LYS A 311 106.75 11.09 -122.52
C LYS A 311 108.07 11.80 -122.82
N ARG A 312 108.79 12.25 -121.78
CA ARG A 312 110.13 12.84 -121.91
C ARG A 312 111.14 11.86 -122.49
N ALA A 313 111.13 10.60 -122.05
CA ALA A 313 111.95 9.54 -122.62
C ALA A 313 111.58 9.27 -124.09
N GLY A 314 110.30 9.37 -124.46
CA GLY A 314 109.85 9.29 -125.86
C GLY A 314 110.37 10.45 -126.72
N ASP A 315 110.32 11.67 -126.21
CA ASP A 315 110.89 12.86 -126.88
C ASP A 315 112.42 12.74 -127.02
N GLU A 316 113.10 12.22 -126.00
CA GLU A 316 114.54 11.89 -126.04
C GLU A 316 114.85 10.78 -127.04
N ILE A 317 114.01 9.74 -127.17
CA ILE A 317 114.15 8.70 -128.20
C ILE A 317 113.96 9.29 -129.62
N HIS A 318 113.06 10.25 -129.80
CA HIS A 318 112.90 10.95 -131.08
C HIS A 318 114.11 11.84 -131.42
N LEU A 319 114.72 12.48 -130.41
CA LEU A 319 115.95 13.24 -130.55
C LEU A 319 117.15 12.31 -130.84
N LEU A 320 117.24 11.19 -130.12
CA LEU A 320 118.23 10.14 -130.31
C LEU A 320 118.08 9.45 -131.67
N LYS A 321 116.87 9.31 -132.23
CA LYS A 321 116.65 8.77 -133.57
C LYS A 321 117.25 9.68 -134.65
N ARG A 322 117.15 11.00 -134.48
CA ARG A 322 117.78 11.99 -135.36
C ARG A 322 119.31 11.98 -135.20
N ASP A 323 119.79 11.83 -133.97
CA ASP A 323 121.23 11.78 -133.68
C ASP A 323 121.85 10.41 -134.09
N LEU A 324 121.08 9.32 -134.10
CA LEU A 324 121.46 7.97 -134.53
C LEU A 324 121.64 7.86 -136.06
N GLU A 325 120.93 8.65 -136.86
CA GLU A 325 121.22 8.79 -138.30
C GLU A 325 122.60 9.44 -138.55
N THR A 326 123.15 10.16 -137.56
CA THR A 326 124.47 10.81 -137.62
C THR A 326 125.58 9.95 -136.99
N VAL A 327 125.25 9.07 -136.03
CA VAL A 327 126.20 8.21 -135.28
C VAL A 327 126.35 6.79 -135.89
N THR A 328 125.51 6.41 -136.87
CA THR A 328 125.69 5.17 -137.65
C THR A 328 126.99 5.16 -138.49
N ALA A 329 127.70 6.29 -138.57
CA ALA A 329 129.00 6.40 -139.23
C ALA A 329 130.23 6.19 -138.33
N GLN A 330 130.09 6.00 -137.01
CA GLN A 330 131.25 5.88 -136.10
C GLN A 330 131.05 4.93 -134.93
N THR A 331 131.16 3.62 -135.18
CA THR A 331 131.87 2.72 -134.24
C THR A 331 131.08 2.41 -132.94
N GLN A 332 130.45 1.25 -132.73
CA GLN A 332 130.95 -0.12 -132.86
C GLN A 332 132.34 -0.34 -132.25
N GLU A 333 132.51 -0.05 -130.96
CA GLU A 333 133.44 -0.79 -130.06
C GLU A 333 133.24 -0.38 -128.58
N ALA A 334 132.42 -1.13 -127.83
CA ALA A 334 132.66 -1.57 -126.43
C ALA A 334 131.36 -1.91 -125.65
N SER A 335 131.17 -3.22 -125.45
CA SER A 335 130.27 -3.88 -124.47
C SER A 335 130.32 -3.28 -123.06
N HIS A 336 129.22 -3.13 -122.32
CA HIS A 336 128.33 -4.14 -121.70
C HIS A 336 128.93 -4.88 -120.50
N HIS A 337 128.45 -4.57 -119.29
CA HIS A 337 127.83 -5.51 -118.33
C HIS A 337 127.29 -4.72 -117.12
N LEU A 338 125.95 -4.70 -116.96
CA LEU A 338 125.17 -5.51 -116.01
C LEU A 338 125.35 -5.08 -114.55
N GLU A 339 124.32 -4.48 -113.98
CA GLU A 339 123.41 -5.18 -113.05
C GLU A 339 124.12 -5.71 -111.81
N GLN A 340 123.93 -5.01 -110.70
CA GLN A 340 123.94 -5.59 -109.36
C GLN A 340 123.12 -4.64 -108.46
N THR A 341 121.79 -4.75 -108.43
CA THR A 341 121.02 -5.55 -107.45
C THR A 341 121.57 -5.50 -106.03
N ASP A 342 120.63 -5.28 -105.10
CA ASP A 342 120.70 -5.84 -103.75
C ASP A 342 121.64 -5.14 -102.75
N ALA A 343 121.30 -3.92 -102.37
CA ALA A 343 121.55 -3.42 -101.01
C ALA A 343 120.71 -2.17 -100.73
N GLN A 344 119.45 -2.35 -100.32
CA GLN A 344 118.73 -1.42 -99.43
C GLN A 344 117.35 -1.93 -98.96
N ILE A 345 117.06 -3.23 -99.12
CA ILE A 345 116.03 -3.97 -98.36
C ILE A 345 116.55 -4.21 -96.92
N GLN A 346 117.02 -3.16 -96.25
CA GLN A 346 117.51 -3.18 -94.86
C GLN A 346 117.12 -1.89 -94.12
N LEU A 347 115.93 -1.36 -94.38
CA LEU A 347 115.36 -0.26 -93.59
C LEU A 347 113.98 -0.57 -92.98
N LEU A 348 113.39 -1.73 -93.31
CA LEU A 348 112.09 -2.19 -92.80
C LEU A 348 112.21 -3.23 -91.68
N LYS A 349 113.32 -3.23 -90.92
CA LYS A 349 113.59 -4.28 -89.92
C LYS A 349 113.66 -3.79 -88.46
N THR A 350 113.66 -2.49 -88.17
CA THR A 350 113.94 -2.00 -86.80
C THR A 350 112.89 -1.08 -86.19
N GLU A 351 111.61 -1.23 -86.56
CA GLU A 351 110.50 -0.53 -85.87
C GLU A 351 109.44 -1.47 -85.29
N LEU A 352 109.68 -2.79 -85.33
CA LEU A 352 108.81 -3.83 -84.78
C LEU A 352 109.47 -4.60 -83.61
N GLU A 353 110.19 -3.90 -82.73
CA GLU A 353 110.84 -4.52 -81.55
C GLU A 353 110.56 -3.80 -80.21
N ASN A 354 109.37 -3.26 -79.98
CA ASN A 354 109.01 -2.78 -78.64
C ASN A 354 107.65 -3.28 -78.12
N SER A 355 107.62 -4.57 -77.76
CA SER A 355 106.51 -5.26 -77.08
C SER A 355 106.45 -5.04 -75.56
N ASN A 356 107.20 -4.07 -74.99
CA ASN A 356 107.27 -3.85 -73.54
C ASN A 356 106.37 -2.71 -73.00
N ALA A 357 105.77 -1.88 -73.88
CA ALA A 357 104.88 -0.79 -73.46
C ALA A 357 103.38 -1.18 -73.43
N LEU A 358 103.00 -2.27 -74.10
CA LEU A 358 101.62 -2.77 -74.16
C LEU A 358 101.31 -3.71 -72.98
N ASP A 359 102.28 -4.54 -72.59
CA ASP A 359 102.14 -5.52 -71.50
C ASP A 359 102.02 -4.85 -70.11
N SER A 360 102.78 -3.78 -69.89
CA SER A 360 102.71 -2.96 -68.67
C SER A 360 101.37 -2.21 -68.53
N LYS A 361 100.79 -1.74 -69.65
CA LYS A 361 99.44 -1.15 -69.66
C LYS A 361 98.35 -2.18 -69.38
N ILE A 362 98.48 -3.40 -69.91
CA ILE A 362 97.54 -4.50 -69.65
C ILE A 362 97.58 -4.91 -68.18
N GLN A 363 98.76 -5.00 -67.56
CA GLN A 363 98.94 -5.28 -66.12
C GLN A 363 98.26 -4.24 -65.22
N VAL A 364 98.45 -2.95 -65.50
CA VAL A 364 97.80 -1.86 -64.75
C VAL A 364 96.28 -1.89 -64.92
N LEU A 365 95.79 -2.11 -66.15
CA LEU A 365 94.35 -2.26 -66.40
C LEU A 365 93.76 -3.43 -65.63
N ASN A 366 94.48 -4.55 -65.56
CA ASN A 366 94.07 -5.74 -64.79
C ASN A 366 94.02 -5.45 -63.28
N GLY A 367 94.95 -4.63 -62.77
CA GLY A 367 94.93 -4.13 -61.40
C GLY A 367 93.67 -3.31 -61.10
N TYR A 368 93.32 -2.36 -61.97
CA TYR A 368 92.08 -1.58 -61.85
C TYR A 368 90.82 -2.46 -61.92
N LEU A 369 90.79 -3.43 -62.84
CA LEU A 369 89.67 -4.37 -62.99
C LEU A 369 89.48 -5.25 -61.74
N LYS A 370 90.58 -5.69 -61.13
CA LYS A 370 90.55 -6.50 -59.90
C LYS A 370 90.08 -5.67 -58.70
N ASN A 371 90.43 -4.39 -58.64
CA ASN A 371 89.94 -3.48 -57.60
C ASN A 371 88.46 -3.17 -57.78
N ALA A 372 88.02 -2.85 -59.00
CA ALA A 372 86.61 -2.65 -59.32
C ALA A 372 85.76 -3.90 -59.00
N SER A 373 86.28 -5.10 -59.29
CA SER A 373 85.64 -6.36 -58.91
C SER A 373 85.46 -6.51 -57.39
N ARG A 374 86.47 -6.11 -56.60
CA ARG A 374 86.41 -6.15 -55.13
C ARG A 374 85.39 -5.15 -54.59
N GLU A 375 85.33 -3.93 -55.12
CA GLU A 375 84.33 -2.92 -54.75
C GLU A 375 82.90 -3.35 -55.07
N ILE A 376 82.67 -3.93 -56.27
CA ILE A 376 81.37 -4.49 -56.66
C ILE A 376 80.93 -5.58 -55.67
N GLN A 377 81.86 -6.40 -55.17
CA GLN A 377 81.56 -7.47 -54.23
C GLN A 377 81.22 -6.94 -52.83
N THR A 378 81.89 -5.88 -52.39
CA THR A 378 81.56 -5.15 -51.15
C THR A 378 80.19 -4.47 -51.25
N LEU A 379 79.89 -3.82 -52.38
CA LEU A 379 78.57 -3.25 -52.67
C LEU A 379 77.47 -4.32 -52.65
N LYS A 380 77.72 -5.50 -53.23
CA LYS A 380 76.78 -6.63 -53.20
C LYS A 380 76.50 -7.13 -51.78
N GLN A 381 77.49 -7.14 -50.88
CA GLN A 381 77.25 -7.45 -49.47
C GLN A 381 76.45 -6.34 -48.76
N GLY A 382 76.77 -5.06 -49.03
CA GLY A 382 76.00 -3.92 -48.52
C GLY A 382 74.52 -3.97 -48.93
N MET A 383 74.22 -4.36 -50.18
CA MET A 383 72.85 -4.54 -50.67
C MET A 383 72.08 -5.65 -49.93
N LYS A 384 72.75 -6.73 -49.47
CA LYS A 384 72.11 -7.76 -48.64
C LYS A 384 71.77 -7.26 -47.23
N ALA A 385 72.60 -6.38 -46.67
CA ALA A 385 72.28 -5.74 -45.39
C ALA A 385 71.08 -4.78 -45.54
N ALA A 386 70.99 -4.07 -46.67
CA ALA A 386 69.84 -3.22 -46.99
C ALA A 386 68.54 -4.02 -47.14
N SER A 387 68.57 -5.21 -47.79
CA SER A 387 67.37 -6.07 -47.87
C SER A 387 66.94 -6.63 -46.51
N ALA A 388 67.89 -6.94 -45.62
CA ALA A 388 67.56 -7.38 -44.26
C ALA A 388 66.95 -6.25 -43.41
N LEU A 389 67.37 -5.00 -43.66
CA LEU A 389 66.78 -3.82 -43.04
C LEU A 389 65.35 -3.59 -43.54
N ASP A 390 65.08 -3.78 -44.83
CA ASP A 390 63.74 -3.68 -45.42
C ASP A 390 62.76 -4.69 -44.79
N SER A 391 63.20 -5.95 -44.59
CA SER A 391 62.39 -6.96 -43.90
C SER A 391 62.08 -6.57 -42.43
N LYS A 392 63.05 -5.94 -41.73
CA LYS A 392 62.81 -5.41 -40.37
C LYS A 392 61.83 -4.25 -40.37
N THR A 393 61.89 -3.36 -41.35
CA THR A 393 60.96 -2.24 -41.52
C THR A 393 59.54 -2.76 -41.77
N GLN A 394 59.36 -3.73 -42.67
CA GLN A 394 58.05 -4.34 -42.93
C GLN A 394 57.47 -5.05 -41.70
N MET A 395 58.31 -5.72 -40.90
CA MET A 395 57.88 -6.33 -39.65
C MET A 395 57.44 -5.27 -38.62
N LEU A 396 58.17 -4.16 -38.51
CA LEU A 396 57.80 -3.04 -37.63
C LEU A 396 56.46 -2.42 -38.09
N GLU A 397 56.28 -2.23 -39.39
CA GLU A 397 55.04 -1.73 -40.00
C GLU A 397 53.85 -2.63 -39.65
N SER A 398 54.02 -3.96 -39.79
CA SER A 398 52.99 -4.95 -39.42
C SER A 398 52.64 -4.89 -37.93
N ASN A 399 53.65 -4.77 -37.06
CA ASN A 399 53.44 -4.66 -35.63
C ASN A 399 52.74 -3.35 -35.26
N LEU A 400 53.08 -2.23 -35.93
CA LEU A 400 52.43 -0.94 -35.74
C LEU A 400 50.95 -1.00 -36.16
N GLN A 401 50.64 -1.65 -37.27
CA GLN A 401 49.25 -1.85 -37.71
C GLN A 401 48.46 -2.70 -36.72
N LYS A 402 49.04 -3.78 -36.18
CA LYS A 402 48.41 -4.59 -35.12
C LYS A 402 48.13 -3.77 -33.87
N ALA A 403 49.12 -3.02 -33.39
CA ALA A 403 48.96 -2.15 -32.22
C ALA A 403 47.88 -1.08 -32.45
N SER A 404 47.81 -0.49 -33.64
CA SER A 404 46.79 0.47 -34.01
C SER A 404 45.37 -0.14 -34.00
N ALA A 405 45.21 -1.34 -34.55
CA ALA A 405 43.93 -2.06 -34.51
C ALA A 405 43.49 -2.39 -33.08
N GLU A 406 44.44 -2.75 -32.22
CA GLU A 406 44.17 -3.07 -30.81
C GLU A 406 43.80 -1.82 -30.01
N ILE A 407 44.43 -0.67 -30.27
CA ILE A 407 44.03 0.62 -29.71
C ILE A 407 42.60 1.00 -30.11
N GLN A 408 42.21 0.79 -31.38
CA GLN A 408 40.83 1.04 -31.80
C GLN A 408 39.82 0.13 -31.11
N ARG A 409 40.18 -1.14 -30.91
CA ARG A 409 39.35 -2.09 -30.16
C ARG A 409 39.17 -1.66 -28.71
N LEU A 410 40.26 -1.36 -28.01
CA LEU A 410 40.23 -0.88 -26.63
C LEU A 410 39.45 0.44 -26.47
N LYS A 411 39.50 1.31 -27.49
CA LYS A 411 38.69 2.53 -27.52
C LYS A 411 37.19 2.23 -27.60
N GLY A 412 36.79 1.20 -28.35
CA GLY A 412 35.43 0.69 -28.38
C GLY A 412 35.01 0.15 -27.01
N ASP A 413 35.81 -0.76 -26.45
CA ASP A 413 35.56 -1.36 -25.13
C ASP A 413 35.44 -0.30 -24.02
N LEU A 414 36.22 0.78 -24.09
CA LEU A 414 36.13 1.91 -23.16
C LEU A 414 34.80 2.67 -23.27
N GLN A 415 34.26 2.86 -24.47
CA GLN A 415 32.95 3.49 -24.67
C GLN A 415 31.81 2.61 -24.14
N ASP A 416 31.90 1.31 -24.36
CA ASP A 416 30.94 0.35 -23.81
C ASP A 416 30.99 0.35 -22.29
N THR A 417 32.19 0.37 -21.70
CA THR A 417 32.38 0.47 -20.24
C THR A 417 31.80 1.77 -19.67
N LYS A 418 31.95 2.90 -20.38
CA LYS A 418 31.35 4.18 -19.98
C LYS A 418 29.82 4.11 -19.99
N THR A 419 29.25 3.50 -21.03
CA THR A 419 27.80 3.30 -21.17
C THR A 419 27.25 2.39 -20.07
N LEU A 420 27.97 1.32 -19.73
CA LEU A 420 27.65 0.45 -18.61
C LEU A 420 27.67 1.20 -17.27
N THR A 421 28.69 2.03 -17.05
CA THR A 421 28.82 2.84 -15.83
C THR A 421 27.62 3.78 -15.66
N THR A 422 27.18 4.46 -16.73
CA THR A 422 26.01 5.34 -16.66
C THR A 422 24.72 4.57 -16.34
N ARG A 423 24.54 3.37 -16.90
CA ARG A 423 23.37 2.51 -16.60
C ARG A 423 23.38 2.03 -15.15
N ILE A 424 24.54 1.64 -14.64
CA ILE A 424 24.69 1.25 -13.22
C ILE A 424 24.28 2.42 -12.32
N GLN A 425 24.69 3.64 -12.65
CA GLN A 425 24.40 4.83 -11.86
C GLN A 425 22.91 5.22 -11.90
N GLU A 426 22.25 5.02 -13.03
CA GLU A 426 20.80 5.17 -13.17
C GLU A 426 20.04 4.14 -12.32
N GLU A 427 20.40 2.87 -12.42
CA GLU A 427 19.78 1.81 -11.61
C GLU A 427 20.01 1.99 -10.11
N GLN A 428 21.19 2.48 -9.69
CA GLN A 428 21.45 2.86 -8.31
C GLN A 428 20.50 3.98 -7.83
N SER A 429 20.24 4.98 -8.67
CA SER A 429 19.32 6.06 -8.33
C SER A 429 17.86 5.57 -8.20
N ARG A 430 17.46 4.62 -9.06
CA ARG A 430 16.14 3.98 -8.98
C ARG A 430 15.99 3.14 -7.71
N LEU A 431 17.01 2.38 -7.34
CA LEU A 431 17.03 1.58 -6.11
C LEU A 431 16.92 2.44 -4.86
N GLU A 432 17.61 3.59 -4.82
CA GLU A 432 17.52 4.50 -3.67
C GLU A 432 16.12 5.14 -3.56
N THR A 433 15.51 5.49 -4.69
CA THR A 433 14.11 5.97 -4.72
C THR A 433 13.15 4.92 -4.18
N LEU A 434 13.31 3.66 -4.59
CA LEU A 434 12.50 2.54 -4.09
C LEU A 434 12.71 2.29 -2.59
N ARG A 435 13.95 2.39 -2.09
CA ARG A 435 14.26 2.26 -0.66
C ARG A 435 13.50 3.31 0.16
N VAL A 436 13.53 4.58 -0.27
CA VAL A 436 12.82 5.67 0.44
C VAL A 436 11.30 5.47 0.41
N ALA A 437 10.76 5.02 -0.73
CA ALA A 437 9.34 4.70 -0.85
C ALA A 437 8.93 3.54 0.08
N PHE A 438 9.74 2.49 0.16
CA PHE A 438 9.50 1.36 1.05
C PHE A 438 9.57 1.77 2.52
N GLY A 439 10.54 2.61 2.91
CA GLY A 439 10.62 3.17 4.25
C GLY A 439 9.38 3.99 4.64
N SER A 440 8.88 4.82 3.71
CA SER A 440 7.63 5.56 3.91
C SER A 440 6.41 4.63 4.06
N GLN A 441 6.35 3.57 3.26
CA GLN A 441 5.27 2.59 3.30
C GLN A 441 5.26 1.79 4.62
N GLU A 442 6.42 1.36 5.10
CA GLU A 442 6.55 0.66 6.37
C GLU A 442 6.11 1.55 7.54
N GLN A 443 6.50 2.83 7.51
CA GLN A 443 6.08 3.79 8.53
C GLN A 443 4.57 4.01 8.50
N LEU A 444 3.96 4.15 7.32
CA LEU A 444 2.51 4.26 7.19
C LEU A 444 1.81 3.02 7.75
N GLN A 445 2.31 1.83 7.45
CA GLN A 445 1.74 0.58 7.94
C GLN A 445 1.87 0.45 9.47
N ARG A 446 2.99 0.90 10.06
CA ARG A 446 3.15 0.98 11.53
C ARG A 446 2.14 1.92 12.16
N THR A 447 1.97 3.13 11.61
CA THR A 447 0.98 4.10 12.11
C THR A 447 -0.44 3.57 11.98
N GLN A 448 -0.79 2.93 10.85
CA GLN A 448 -2.09 2.30 10.65
C GLN A 448 -2.34 1.16 11.64
N ASN A 449 -1.34 0.32 11.90
CA ASN A 449 -1.44 -0.75 12.89
C ASN A 449 -1.61 -0.20 14.31
N GLN A 450 -0.89 0.86 14.67
CA GLN A 450 -1.05 1.53 15.97
C GLN A 450 -2.45 2.13 16.12
N LEU A 451 -2.95 2.81 15.07
CA LEU A 451 -4.31 3.34 15.05
C LEU A 451 -5.36 2.23 15.20
N LEU A 452 -5.18 1.11 14.49
CA LEU A 452 -6.07 -0.05 14.59
C LEU A 452 -6.07 -0.63 16.01
N GLN A 453 -4.92 -0.72 16.67
CA GLN A 453 -4.84 -1.18 18.06
C GLN A 453 -5.61 -0.28 19.02
N LEU A 454 -5.49 1.05 18.87
CA LEU A 454 -6.25 2.00 19.69
C LEU A 454 -7.76 1.87 19.43
N ILE A 455 -8.18 1.70 18.17
CA ILE A 455 -9.59 1.47 17.83
C ILE A 455 -10.11 0.17 18.47
N LEU A 456 -9.33 -0.92 18.42
CA LEU A 456 -9.68 -2.19 19.07
C LEU A 456 -9.76 -2.08 20.61
N GLN A 457 -9.04 -1.13 21.21
CA GLN A 457 -9.12 -0.81 22.64
C GLN A 457 -10.30 0.10 23.00
N GLY A 458 -11.14 0.48 22.02
CA GLY A 458 -12.35 1.27 22.23
C GLY A 458 -12.20 2.77 21.96
N TRP A 459 -11.08 3.22 21.36
CA TRP A 459 -10.94 4.59 20.88
C TRP A 459 -11.68 4.79 19.56
N ASN A 460 -12.20 5.99 19.34
CA ASN A 460 -12.95 6.36 18.14
C ASN A 460 -12.19 7.47 17.41
N ALA A 461 -11.86 7.25 16.14
CA ALA A 461 -11.15 8.25 15.34
C ALA A 461 -12.13 9.22 14.67
N TYR A 462 -11.88 10.52 14.82
CA TYR A 462 -12.65 11.56 14.15
C TYR A 462 -11.76 12.77 13.82
N SER A 463 -11.80 13.19 12.56
CA SER A 463 -11.11 14.38 12.04
C SER A 463 -9.63 14.51 12.42
N GLY A 464 -8.89 13.40 12.51
CA GLY A 464 -7.47 13.39 12.85
C GLY A 464 -7.17 13.24 14.34
N SER A 465 -8.18 13.20 15.20
CA SER A 465 -8.03 12.98 16.64
C SER A 465 -8.67 11.67 17.10
N LEU A 466 -8.25 11.18 18.28
CA LEU A 466 -8.76 9.96 18.89
C LEU A 466 -9.55 10.25 20.16
N TYR A 467 -10.75 9.66 20.27
CA TYR A 467 -11.69 9.89 21.35
C TYR A 467 -11.97 8.62 22.14
N TYR A 468 -11.86 8.67 23.47
CA TYR A 468 -12.21 7.57 24.35
C TYR A 468 -13.37 7.94 25.28
N PHE A 469 -14.45 7.16 25.19
CA PHE A 469 -15.66 7.31 25.99
C PHE A 469 -15.61 6.33 27.16
N SER A 470 -15.25 6.82 28.34
CA SER A 470 -15.08 5.96 29.52
C SER A 470 -16.41 5.36 30.00
N HIS A 471 -16.35 4.12 30.48
CA HIS A 471 -17.48 3.46 31.15
C HIS A 471 -17.40 3.52 32.68
N VAL A 472 -16.47 4.31 33.23
CA VAL A 472 -16.30 4.49 34.68
C VAL A 472 -16.49 5.96 35.04
N LYS A 473 -17.47 6.23 35.90
CA LYS A 473 -17.76 7.59 36.37
C LYS A 473 -16.65 8.09 37.31
N LYS A 474 -16.25 9.35 37.13
CA LYS A 474 -15.21 10.04 37.90
C LYS A 474 -15.64 11.49 38.20
N SER A 475 -15.03 12.13 39.19
CA SER A 475 -15.09 13.61 39.27
C SER A 475 -14.34 14.23 38.09
N TRP A 476 -14.62 15.50 37.74
CA TRP A 476 -13.94 16.17 36.62
C TRP A 476 -12.41 16.13 36.76
N HIS A 477 -11.89 16.34 37.98
CA HIS A 477 -10.46 16.29 38.24
C HIS A 477 -9.86 14.89 38.06
N GLU A 478 -10.52 13.85 38.59
CA GLU A 478 -10.09 12.46 38.40
C GLU A 478 -10.23 12.01 36.94
N ALA A 479 -11.20 12.57 36.21
CA ALA A 479 -11.40 12.34 34.79
C ALA A 479 -10.23 12.90 33.99
N GLU A 480 -9.83 14.15 34.22
CA GLU A 480 -8.65 14.75 33.59
C GLU A 480 -7.36 14.00 33.96
N GLN A 481 -7.16 13.64 35.23
CA GLN A 481 -6.00 12.84 35.63
C GLN A 481 -5.95 11.48 34.91
N PHE A 482 -7.11 10.85 34.72
CA PHE A 482 -7.21 9.62 33.95
C PHE A 482 -6.84 9.87 32.48
N CYS A 483 -7.37 10.91 31.83
CA CYS A 483 -7.01 11.27 30.47
C CYS A 483 -5.49 11.50 30.32
N VAL A 484 -4.89 12.28 31.23
CA VAL A 484 -3.44 12.55 31.24
C VAL A 484 -2.62 11.27 31.43
N SER A 485 -3.10 10.33 32.26
CA SER A 485 -2.45 9.01 32.42
C SER A 485 -2.46 8.16 31.15
N GLN A 486 -3.39 8.45 30.22
CA GLN A 486 -3.48 7.83 28.89
C GLN A 486 -2.76 8.66 27.80
N GLY A 487 -2.00 9.69 28.17
CA GLY A 487 -1.32 10.58 27.23
C GLY A 487 -2.24 11.54 26.48
N ALA A 488 -3.41 11.83 27.07
CA ALA A 488 -4.49 12.59 26.45
C ALA A 488 -5.08 13.61 27.43
N HIS A 489 -6.12 14.35 27.02
CA HIS A 489 -6.83 15.33 27.86
C HIS A 489 -8.34 15.12 27.78
N LEU A 490 -9.12 15.73 28.67
CA LEU A 490 -10.57 15.79 28.45
C LEU A 490 -10.88 16.57 27.16
N ALA A 491 -11.83 16.07 26.37
CA ALA A 491 -12.05 16.55 25.01
C ALA A 491 -12.43 18.04 24.94
N SER A 492 -11.79 18.75 24.01
CA SER A 492 -12.25 20.05 23.54
C SER A 492 -13.30 19.89 22.45
N VAL A 493 -14.04 20.97 22.19
CA VAL A 493 -15.00 21.04 21.09
C VAL A 493 -14.74 22.31 20.32
N THR A 494 -14.30 22.15 19.07
CA THR A 494 -13.79 23.21 18.21
C THR A 494 -14.65 23.45 16.97
N SER A 495 -15.47 22.48 16.57
CA SER A 495 -16.38 22.57 15.43
C SER A 495 -17.79 22.02 15.73
N GLU A 496 -18.76 22.40 14.89
CA GLU A 496 -20.14 21.90 14.97
C GLU A 496 -20.21 20.41 14.61
N GLU A 497 -19.41 19.99 13.64
CA GLU A 497 -19.33 18.59 13.20
C GLU A 497 -18.70 17.69 14.27
N GLU A 498 -17.70 18.21 15.01
CA GLU A 498 -17.11 17.54 16.18
C GLU A 498 -18.15 17.38 17.29
N GLN A 499 -18.95 18.43 17.56
CA GLN A 499 -20.06 18.35 18.51
C GLN A 499 -21.09 17.29 18.10
N GLU A 500 -21.51 17.25 16.84
CA GLU A 500 -22.42 16.23 16.32
C GLU A 500 -21.85 14.82 16.43
N PHE A 501 -20.55 14.65 16.18
CA PHE A 501 -19.85 13.38 16.37
C PHE A 501 -19.93 12.94 17.83
N LEU A 502 -19.60 13.81 18.78
CA LEU A 502 -19.61 13.48 20.21
C LEU A 502 -21.01 13.10 20.72
N VAL A 503 -22.05 13.84 20.30
CA VAL A 503 -23.45 13.59 20.71
C VAL A 503 -23.92 12.18 20.33
N LYS A 504 -23.46 11.62 19.20
CA LYS A 504 -23.83 10.27 18.76
C LYS A 504 -23.42 9.19 19.79
N PHE A 505 -22.29 9.38 20.46
CA PHE A 505 -21.75 8.43 21.44
C PHE A 505 -22.17 8.75 22.88
N THR A 506 -22.52 10.00 23.19
CA THR A 506 -22.91 10.44 24.54
C THR A 506 -24.42 10.60 24.74
N SER A 507 -25.25 10.28 23.76
CA SER A 507 -26.72 10.49 23.80
C SER A 507 -27.44 9.79 24.97
N THR A 508 -26.86 8.72 25.50
CA THR A 508 -27.45 7.89 26.56
C THR A 508 -26.90 8.17 27.96
N SER A 509 -25.84 8.98 28.10
CA SER A 509 -25.20 9.25 29.39
C SER A 509 -24.31 10.51 29.41
N HIS A 510 -24.21 11.16 30.57
CA HIS A 510 -23.41 12.38 30.73
C HIS A 510 -21.91 12.10 30.77
N HIS A 511 -21.16 12.85 29.96
CA HIS A 511 -19.71 12.78 29.88
C HIS A 511 -19.05 14.13 30.22
N TRP A 512 -17.90 14.07 30.90
CA TRP A 512 -17.06 15.24 31.16
C TRP A 512 -16.28 15.64 29.91
N ILE A 513 -16.26 16.94 29.62
CA ILE A 513 -15.42 17.57 28.59
C ILE A 513 -14.39 18.49 29.25
N GLY A 514 -13.39 18.93 28.48
CA GLY A 514 -12.24 19.69 28.97
C GLY A 514 -12.51 21.17 29.28
N LEU A 515 -13.77 21.62 29.26
CA LEU A 515 -14.14 23.02 29.44
C LEU A 515 -14.14 23.37 30.94
N THR A 516 -13.33 24.36 31.32
CA THR A 516 -13.15 24.79 32.71
C THR A 516 -12.92 26.30 32.81
N ASP A 517 -13.40 26.94 33.86
CA ASP A 517 -13.11 28.34 34.21
C ASP A 517 -12.25 28.44 35.48
N ARG A 518 -11.67 27.31 35.90
CA ARG A 518 -10.77 27.22 37.05
C ARG A 518 -9.60 28.17 36.88
N GLY A 519 -9.51 29.15 37.78
CA GLY A 519 -8.50 30.21 37.80
C GLY A 519 -9.12 31.61 37.79
N LYS A 520 -10.21 31.80 37.05
CA LYS A 520 -10.99 33.04 37.05
C LYS A 520 -12.43 32.76 36.63
N GLU A 521 -13.35 32.84 37.59
CA GLU A 521 -14.79 32.65 37.36
C GLU A 521 -15.28 33.47 36.16
N GLY A 522 -16.02 32.81 35.26
CA GLY A 522 -16.55 33.41 34.04
C GLY A 522 -15.54 33.52 32.88
N PHE A 523 -14.30 33.04 33.04
CA PHE A 523 -13.30 32.96 31.97
C PHE A 523 -13.02 31.49 31.59
N TRP A 524 -13.81 31.00 30.64
CA TRP A 524 -13.73 29.64 30.13
C TRP A 524 -12.47 29.38 29.31
N ARG A 525 -11.89 28.18 29.47
CA ARG A 525 -10.76 27.64 28.72
C ARG A 525 -10.85 26.12 28.56
N TRP A 526 -10.16 25.58 27.57
CA TRP A 526 -9.98 24.14 27.42
C TRP A 526 -8.72 23.66 28.17
N VAL A 527 -8.82 22.50 28.83
CA VAL A 527 -7.73 21.92 29.61
C VAL A 527 -6.58 21.38 28.76
N ASP A 528 -6.85 21.02 27.50
CA ASP A 528 -5.87 20.59 26.49
C ASP A 528 -5.04 21.75 25.90
N GLY A 529 -5.33 22.99 26.30
CA GLY A 529 -4.66 24.20 25.79
C GLY A 529 -5.26 24.77 24.51
N THR A 530 -6.31 24.17 23.96
CA THR A 530 -7.02 24.66 22.77
C THR A 530 -7.60 26.06 23.03
N PRO A 531 -7.42 27.03 22.11
CA PRO A 531 -7.97 28.38 22.28
C PRO A 531 -9.49 28.37 22.41
N PHE A 532 -10.01 28.90 23.51
CA PHE A 532 -11.46 29.05 23.70
C PHE A 532 -12.00 30.25 22.91
N ASN A 533 -13.02 30.03 22.09
CA ASN A 533 -13.69 31.09 21.33
C ASN A 533 -15.17 31.19 21.72
N ALA A 534 -15.49 32.15 22.59
CA ALA A 534 -16.83 32.37 23.12
C ALA A 534 -17.92 32.65 22.06
N PHE A 535 -17.56 33.10 20.86
CA PHE A 535 -18.51 33.39 19.78
C PHE A 535 -18.85 32.12 18.99
N ARG A 536 -17.83 31.31 18.67
CA ARG A 536 -18.02 30.02 17.99
C ARG A 536 -18.62 28.99 18.93
N SER A 537 -18.12 28.90 20.17
CA SER A 537 -18.66 27.99 21.17
C SER A 537 -20.12 28.24 21.48
N ARG A 538 -20.63 29.48 21.41
CA ARG A 538 -22.08 29.77 21.57
C ARG A 538 -22.98 29.13 20.51
N VAL A 539 -22.44 28.77 19.35
CA VAL A 539 -23.19 28.15 18.25
C VAL A 539 -23.47 26.68 18.54
N TYR A 540 -22.54 25.99 19.21
CA TYR A 540 -22.62 24.54 19.47
C TYR A 540 -22.62 24.16 20.98
N LEU A 541 -22.41 25.11 21.89
CA LEU A 541 -22.46 25.00 23.35
C LEU A 541 -23.25 26.21 23.94
N ASP A 542 -24.39 25.98 24.58
CA ASP A 542 -25.15 27.06 25.27
C ASP A 542 -24.60 27.38 26.68
N VAL A 543 -23.58 28.21 26.77
CA VAL A 543 -22.87 28.55 28.03
C VAL A 543 -23.67 29.48 28.98
N ASN A 544 -24.98 29.68 28.81
CA ASN A 544 -25.78 30.61 29.64
C ASN A 544 -27.25 30.16 29.84
N SER A 545 -27.48 29.01 30.49
CA SER A 545 -28.81 28.68 31.03
C SER A 545 -28.81 28.74 32.55
N GLY A 546 -29.15 29.92 33.09
CA GLY A 546 -29.47 30.09 34.49
C GLY A 546 -30.69 29.22 34.88
N VAL A 547 -30.44 28.12 35.59
CA VAL A 547 -31.45 27.41 36.39
C VAL A 547 -30.79 27.05 37.72
N GLY A 548 -31.44 27.49 38.80
CA GLY A 548 -30.86 27.55 40.14
C GLY A 548 -30.39 26.23 40.75
N ALA A 549 -29.42 26.38 41.64
CA ALA A 549 -29.27 25.63 42.89
C ALA A 549 -29.59 24.12 42.84
N TYR A 550 -28.82 23.35 42.08
CA TYR A 550 -28.55 21.96 42.43
C TYR A 550 -27.06 21.70 42.32
N SER A 551 -26.44 21.46 43.47
CA SER A 551 -25.04 21.04 43.61
C SER A 551 -24.88 19.69 42.93
N PHE A 552 -24.45 19.65 41.67
CA PHE A 552 -24.15 18.39 40.96
C PHE A 552 -22.73 17.92 41.31
N ARG A 553 -22.59 17.50 42.58
CA ARG A 553 -21.43 16.83 43.14
C ARG A 553 -21.43 15.33 42.81
N HIS A 554 -21.74 14.97 41.55
CA HIS A 554 -21.93 13.56 41.16
C HIS A 554 -20.93 13.11 40.09
N PRO A 555 -20.37 11.89 40.20
CA PRO A 555 -19.47 11.32 39.20
C PRO A 555 -20.12 11.20 37.80
N SER A 556 -19.39 11.54 36.74
CA SER A 556 -19.79 11.40 35.32
C SER A 556 -18.68 10.73 34.51
N TYR A 557 -18.98 10.26 33.29
CA TYR A 557 -18.01 9.50 32.49
C TYR A 557 -16.96 10.42 31.82
N PRO A 558 -15.65 10.17 31.94
CA PRO A 558 -14.64 10.91 31.17
C PRO A 558 -14.81 10.76 29.65
N LEU A 559 -14.76 11.88 28.90
CA LEU A 559 -14.53 11.89 27.46
C LEU A 559 -13.12 12.39 27.19
N THR A 560 -12.28 11.51 26.67
CA THR A 560 -10.85 11.74 26.46
C THR A 560 -10.57 12.06 25.00
N LEU A 561 -9.66 13.00 24.73
CA LEU A 561 -9.15 13.40 23.43
C LEU A 561 -7.62 13.28 23.43
N SER A 562 -7.09 12.44 22.52
CA SER A 562 -5.67 12.39 22.20
C SER A 562 -5.44 13.11 20.87
N ASN A 563 -4.49 14.05 20.88
CA ASN A 563 -4.01 14.76 19.69
C ASN A 563 -2.87 14.01 19.00
#